data_AF-A0A438JZ64-F1
#
_entry.id   AF-A0A438JZ64-F1
#
_cell.length_a   1.000
_cell.length_b   1.000
_cell.length_c   1.000
_cell.angle_alpha   90.00
_cell.angle_beta   90.00
_cell.angle_gamma   90.00
#
_symmetry.space_group_name_H-M   'P 1'
#
loop_
_entity.id
_entity.type
_entity.pdbx_description
1 polymer ?
#
loop_
_entity_poly.entity_id
_entity_poly.type
_entity_poly.pdbx_seq_one_letter_code
_entity_poly.pdbx_strand_id
1 'polypeptide(L)'
;MFVTEVKKFRADELMEFYKSDLKLKKFLHIIENSHVFPAIYDHNRTVLSLPPIINGAHSAINLKTKNVFIECTATDLTKAKIVLNTMVTMFSMYCERKFEVEPVEVIYPDGKSCLYPDLSVYSMEVPLSYIIDTVGVSLEADEGGGMVTYVLALLFCWSEN
;
A
#
# COMPACT_ATOMS: atom_id res chain seq x y z
N MET A 1 14.34 -2.20 2.77
CA MET A 1 15.73 -2.59 2.47
C MET A 1 16.29 -1.47 1.61
N PHE A 2 17.24 -0.69 2.13
CA PHE A 2 17.77 0.48 1.43
C PHE A 2 19.21 0.20 1.02
N VAL A 3 19.61 0.68 -0.16
CA VAL A 3 20.99 0.61 -0.64
C VAL A 3 21.80 1.64 0.14
N THR A 4 22.84 1.19 0.86
CA THR A 4 23.84 2.06 1.50
C THR A 4 25.02 2.35 0.58
N GLU A 5 25.13 1.66 -0.56
CA GLU A 5 26.19 1.85 -1.55
C GLU A 5 25.82 2.87 -2.66
N VAL A 6 26.75 3.78 -2.93
CA VAL A 6 26.58 4.93 -3.85
C VAL A 6 26.93 4.56 -5.31
N LYS A 7 27.14 3.27 -5.61
CA LYS A 7 27.51 2.84 -6.96
C LYS A 7 26.28 2.84 -7.87
N LYS A 8 26.37 3.56 -8.98
CA LYS A 8 25.33 3.57 -10.02
C LYS A 8 25.54 2.36 -10.93
N PHE A 9 24.45 1.66 -11.23
CA PHE A 9 24.42 0.50 -12.11
C PHE A 9 23.42 0.72 -13.23
N ARG A 10 23.70 0.13 -14.40
CA ARG A 10 22.64 -0.14 -15.37
C ARG A 10 21.79 -1.32 -14.89
N ALA A 11 20.57 -1.45 -15.39
CA ALA A 11 19.62 -2.48 -14.91
C ALA A 11 20.14 -3.91 -15.14
N ASP A 12 20.75 -4.19 -16.29
CA ASP A 12 21.41 -5.46 -16.63
C ASP A 12 22.54 -5.81 -15.65
N GLU A 13 23.42 -4.84 -15.40
CA GLU A 13 24.53 -4.98 -14.43
C GLU A 13 24.03 -5.18 -12.99
N LEU A 14 22.95 -4.48 -12.62
CA LEU A 14 22.32 -4.57 -11.30
C LEU A 14 21.75 -5.96 -11.05
N MET A 15 21.11 -6.57 -12.06
CA MET A 15 20.61 -7.94 -11.96
C MET A 15 21.75 -8.92 -11.70
N GLU A 16 22.85 -8.82 -12.47
CA GLU A 16 24.01 -9.69 -12.26
C GLU A 16 24.64 -9.50 -10.89
N PHE A 17 24.80 -8.25 -10.45
CA PHE A 17 25.36 -7.92 -9.14
C PHE A 17 24.59 -8.57 -8.00
N TYR A 18 23.25 -8.50 -8.03
CA TYR A 18 22.40 -9.05 -6.97
C TYR A 18 22.15 -10.56 -7.07
N LYS A 19 22.64 -11.28 -8.10
CA LYS A 19 22.53 -12.76 -8.16
C LYS A 19 23.21 -13.47 -7.00
N SER A 20 24.21 -12.83 -6.40
CA SER A 20 24.91 -13.33 -5.22
C SER A 20 24.26 -12.93 -3.88
N ASP A 21 23.31 -11.99 -3.89
CA ASP A 21 22.67 -11.49 -2.67
C ASP A 21 21.59 -12.46 -2.17
N LEU A 22 21.70 -12.89 -0.91
CA LEU A 22 20.81 -13.88 -0.30
C LEU A 22 19.34 -13.42 -0.18
N LYS A 23 19.10 -12.10 -0.13
CA LYS A 23 17.77 -11.52 0.04
C LYS A 23 17.15 -11.17 -1.31
N LEU A 24 17.89 -10.46 -2.16
CA LEU A 24 17.38 -9.91 -3.43
C LEU A 24 17.35 -10.93 -4.56
N LYS A 25 18.23 -11.93 -4.57
CA LYS A 25 18.23 -13.00 -5.60
C LYS A 25 16.85 -13.64 -5.79
N LYS A 26 16.08 -13.75 -4.71
CA LYS A 26 14.73 -14.34 -4.72
C LYS A 26 13.74 -13.55 -5.56
N PHE A 27 13.98 -12.28 -5.86
CA PHE A 27 13.06 -11.41 -6.60
C PHE A 27 13.53 -11.11 -8.03
N LEU A 28 14.82 -11.29 -8.35
CA LEU A 28 15.38 -10.94 -9.66
C LEU A 28 14.64 -11.61 -10.83
N HIS A 29 14.29 -12.89 -10.66
CA HIS A 29 13.57 -13.69 -11.66
C HIS A 29 12.22 -13.09 -12.11
N ILE A 30 11.65 -12.15 -11.35
CA ILE A 30 10.39 -11.49 -11.70
C ILE A 30 10.54 -10.62 -12.95
N ILE A 31 11.70 -9.96 -13.12
CA ILE A 31 11.92 -9.00 -14.22
C ILE A 31 13.22 -9.22 -15.00
N GLU A 32 14.09 -10.17 -14.60
CA GLU A 32 15.40 -10.39 -15.25
C GLU A 32 15.31 -10.74 -16.74
N ASN A 33 14.24 -11.42 -17.16
CA ASN A 33 14.01 -11.84 -18.54
C ASN A 33 13.08 -10.89 -19.32
N SER A 34 12.69 -9.76 -18.72
CA SER A 34 11.83 -8.78 -19.37
C SER A 34 12.62 -7.94 -20.36
N HIS A 35 12.02 -7.63 -21.52
CA HIS A 35 12.61 -6.70 -22.50
C HIS A 35 12.72 -5.27 -21.96
N VAL A 36 11.88 -4.91 -20.98
CA VAL A 36 11.84 -3.59 -20.36
C VAL A 36 11.78 -3.74 -18.84
N PHE A 37 12.48 -2.84 -18.14
CA PHE A 37 12.46 -2.79 -16.69
C PHE A 37 11.49 -1.70 -16.22
N PRO A 38 10.57 -2.01 -15.29
CA PRO A 38 9.72 -0.99 -14.68
C PRO A 38 10.60 -0.07 -13.80
N ALA A 39 10.47 1.24 -13.98
CA ALA A 39 11.20 2.21 -13.19
C ALA A 39 10.31 3.41 -12.91
N ILE A 40 10.43 3.93 -11.68
CA ILE A 40 9.69 5.10 -11.23
C ILE A 40 10.66 6.28 -11.19
N TYR A 41 10.27 7.38 -11.80
CA TYR A 41 11.09 8.58 -11.93
C TYR A 41 10.40 9.78 -11.31
N ASP A 42 11.19 10.70 -10.78
CA ASP A 42 10.72 12.05 -10.46
C ASP A 42 10.70 12.96 -11.71
N HIS A 43 10.26 14.20 -11.51
CA HIS A 43 10.25 15.24 -12.55
C HIS A 43 11.66 15.51 -13.14
N ASN A 44 12.72 15.35 -12.34
CA ASN A 44 14.11 15.55 -12.76
C ASN A 44 14.72 14.32 -13.42
N ARG A 45 13.91 13.28 -13.73
CA ARG A 45 14.34 12.00 -14.31
C ARG A 45 15.30 11.21 -13.41
N THR A 46 15.24 11.43 -12.10
CA THR A 46 15.95 10.64 -11.08
C THR A 46 15.16 9.36 -10.78
N VAL A 47 15.82 8.21 -10.79
CA VAL A 47 15.18 6.92 -10.44
C VAL A 47 14.87 6.88 -8.94
N LEU A 48 13.59 6.71 -8.61
CA LEU A 48 13.08 6.53 -7.25
C LEU A 48 13.06 5.07 -6.84
N SER A 49 12.64 4.17 -7.72
CA SER A 49 12.64 2.72 -7.47
C SER A 49 12.66 1.92 -8.76
N LEU A 50 13.09 0.67 -8.65
CA LEU A 50 13.02 -0.37 -9.67
C LEU A 50 12.11 -1.50 -9.14
N PRO A 51 10.78 -1.35 -9.23
CA PRO A 51 9.86 -2.37 -8.73
C PRO A 51 10.05 -3.73 -9.44
N PRO A 52 9.86 -4.88 -8.78
CA PRO A 52 9.68 -5.09 -7.35
C PRO A 52 11.02 -5.35 -6.62
N ILE A 53 12.15 -4.96 -7.20
CA ILE A 53 13.48 -5.38 -6.75
C ILE A 53 13.99 -4.48 -5.63
N ILE A 54 14.11 -3.18 -5.89
CA ILE A 54 14.81 -2.29 -4.96
C ILE A 54 14.40 -0.83 -5.11
N ASN A 55 14.46 -0.09 -4.01
CA ASN A 55 14.27 1.36 -3.98
C ASN A 55 15.62 2.06 -4.15
N GLY A 56 15.61 3.22 -4.81
CA GLY A 56 16.79 4.06 -4.99
C GLY A 56 17.26 4.64 -3.67
N ALA A 57 18.57 4.92 -3.56
CA ALA A 57 19.12 5.60 -2.39
C ALA A 57 18.58 7.03 -2.23
N HIS A 58 18.17 7.67 -3.33
CA HIS A 58 17.61 9.02 -3.33
C HIS A 58 16.26 9.13 -2.59
N SER A 59 15.43 8.09 -2.67
CA SER A 59 14.11 8.00 -2.03
C SER A 59 14.15 7.27 -0.68
N ALA A 60 15.33 7.02 -0.13
CA ALA A 60 15.48 6.28 1.12
C ALA A 60 14.89 7.04 2.31
N ILE A 61 13.97 6.39 3.04
CA ILE A 61 13.36 6.94 4.24
C ILE A 61 14.35 6.84 5.40
N ASN A 62 14.49 7.92 6.16
CA ASN A 62 15.33 7.99 7.36
C ASN A 62 14.58 8.71 8.51
N LEU A 63 15.18 8.75 9.71
CA LEU A 63 14.54 9.35 10.90
C LEU A 63 14.25 10.85 10.77
N LYS A 64 14.80 11.54 9.78
CA LYS A 64 14.54 12.97 9.50
C LYS A 64 13.47 13.17 8.42
N THR A 65 12.99 12.10 7.77
CA THR A 65 11.95 12.18 6.74
C THR A 65 10.65 12.68 7.37
N LYS A 66 10.09 13.76 6.81
CA LYS A 66 8.84 14.37 7.27
C LYS A 66 7.63 13.92 6.45
N ASN A 67 7.80 13.88 5.13
CA ASN A 67 6.76 13.51 4.18
C ASN A 67 7.15 12.19 3.53
N VAL A 68 6.20 11.27 3.40
CA VAL A 68 6.41 9.94 2.81
C VAL A 68 5.51 9.80 1.59
N PHE A 69 6.12 9.59 0.43
CA PHE A 69 5.41 9.18 -0.78
C PHE A 69 5.38 7.65 -0.81
N ILE A 70 4.19 7.07 -1.03
CA ILE A 70 3.98 5.63 -1.05
C ILE A 70 3.49 5.23 -2.42
N GLU A 71 4.27 4.41 -3.12
CA GLU A 71 3.86 3.81 -4.38
C GLU A 71 3.62 2.30 -4.23
N CYS A 72 2.65 1.77 -4.96
CA CYS A 72 2.39 0.35 -5.05
C CYS A 72 2.31 -0.08 -6.50
N THR A 73 3.29 -0.88 -6.95
CA THR A 73 3.28 -1.50 -8.29
C THR A 73 2.91 -2.98 -8.14
N ALA A 74 1.84 -3.42 -8.82
CA ALA A 74 1.42 -4.80 -8.84
C ALA A 74 0.77 -5.16 -10.18
N THR A 75 0.67 -6.46 -10.45
CA THR A 75 -0.10 -7.00 -11.58
C THR A 75 -1.61 -7.02 -11.34
N ASP A 76 -2.03 -6.91 -10.07
CA ASP A 76 -3.42 -6.93 -9.63
C ASP A 76 -3.74 -5.61 -8.93
N LEU A 77 -4.61 -4.81 -9.57
CA LEU A 77 -4.97 -3.48 -9.08
C LEU A 77 -5.72 -3.54 -7.74
N THR A 78 -6.60 -4.54 -7.55
CA THR A 78 -7.38 -4.67 -6.31
C THR A 78 -6.46 -4.94 -5.13
N LYS A 79 -5.48 -5.85 -5.31
CA LYS A 79 -4.47 -6.12 -4.28
C LYS A 79 -3.61 -4.91 -3.99
N ALA A 80 -3.18 -4.17 -5.02
CA ALA A 80 -2.43 -2.93 -4.82
C ALA A 80 -3.24 -1.89 -4.02
N LYS A 81 -4.53 -1.70 -4.35
CA LYS A 81 -5.43 -0.80 -3.61
C LYS A 81 -5.53 -1.19 -2.14
N ILE A 82 -5.74 -2.48 -1.85
CA ILE A 82 -5.84 -2.96 -0.46
C ILE A 82 -4.55 -2.70 0.31
N VAL A 83 -3.39 -3.01 -0.28
CA VAL A 83 -2.08 -2.79 0.35
C VAL A 83 -1.85 -1.30 0.60
N LEU A 84 -2.11 -0.45 -0.40
CA LEU A 84 -1.97 1.00 -0.28
C LEU A 84 -2.87 1.55 0.83
N ASN A 85 -4.17 1.22 0.79
CA ASN A 85 -5.16 1.65 1.78
C ASN A 85 -4.78 1.18 3.19
N THR A 86 -4.26 -0.03 3.34
CA THR A 86 -3.81 -0.55 4.63
C THR A 86 -2.60 0.23 5.15
N MET A 87 -1.58 0.47 4.31
CA MET A 87 -0.39 1.23 4.73
C MET A 87 -0.73 2.66 5.12
N VAL A 88 -1.46 3.39 4.27
CA VAL A 88 -1.79 4.79 4.54
C VAL A 88 -2.67 4.94 5.78
N THR A 89 -3.67 4.07 5.98
CA THR A 89 -4.53 4.12 7.18
C THR A 89 -3.72 3.82 8.45
N MET A 90 -2.89 2.78 8.45
CA MET A 90 -2.04 2.43 9.59
C MET A 90 -1.07 3.56 9.98
N PHE A 91 -0.43 4.22 9.01
CA PHE A 91 0.56 5.25 9.30
C PHE A 91 -0.02 6.64 9.51
N SER A 92 -1.23 6.92 9.00
CA SER A 92 -1.89 8.23 9.12
C SER A 92 -2.09 8.68 10.57
N MET A 93 -2.15 7.75 11.54
CA MET A 93 -2.25 8.08 12.96
C MET A 93 -1.00 8.77 13.53
N TYR A 94 0.15 8.62 12.86
CA TYR A 94 1.44 9.20 13.25
C TYR A 94 1.75 10.51 12.51
N CYS A 95 0.88 10.95 11.61
CA CYS A 95 1.00 12.23 10.92
C CYS A 95 0.67 13.40 11.86
N GLU A 96 1.22 14.58 11.56
CA GLU A 96 0.91 15.82 12.30
C GLU A 96 -0.60 16.09 12.30
N ARG A 97 -1.25 15.92 11.14
CA ARG A 97 -2.70 15.86 11.01
C ARG A 97 -3.13 14.39 11.01
N LYS A 98 -3.64 13.93 12.15
CA LYS A 98 -4.00 12.53 12.37
C LYS A 98 -5.12 12.08 11.44
N PHE A 99 -4.98 10.86 10.90
CA PHE A 99 -5.97 10.23 10.02
C PHE A 99 -6.25 11.00 8.72
N GLU A 100 -5.32 11.89 8.34
CA GLU A 100 -5.38 12.61 7.08
C GLU A 100 -4.31 12.06 6.13
N VAL A 101 -4.69 11.85 4.87
CA VAL A 101 -3.81 11.37 3.80
C VAL A 101 -3.99 12.27 2.59
N GLU A 102 -2.89 12.75 2.02
CA GLU A 102 -2.93 13.56 0.81
C GLU A 102 -3.15 12.65 -0.42
N PRO A 103 -4.24 12.86 -1.20
CA PRO A 103 -4.52 12.04 -2.36
C PRO A 103 -3.59 12.38 -3.52
N VAL A 104 -3.22 11.35 -4.29
CA VAL A 104 -2.37 11.46 -5.49
C VAL A 104 -3.18 11.03 -6.71
N GLU A 105 -3.14 11.85 -7.76
CA GLU A 105 -3.71 11.51 -9.07
C GLU A 105 -2.76 10.59 -9.85
N VAL A 106 -3.27 9.45 -10.29
CA VAL A 106 -2.59 8.51 -11.17
C VAL A 106 -3.23 8.56 -12.54
N ILE A 107 -2.45 8.95 -13.54
CA ILE A 107 -2.87 9.03 -14.94
C ILE A 107 -2.36 7.76 -15.66
N TYR A 108 -3.30 6.99 -16.21
CA TYR A 108 -3.03 5.75 -16.92
C TYR A 108 -2.68 6.01 -18.41
N PRO A 109 -2.02 5.06 -19.09
CA PRO A 109 -1.70 5.20 -20.52
C PRO A 109 -2.91 5.38 -21.44
N ASP A 110 -4.10 4.95 -21.02
CA ASP A 110 -5.36 5.15 -21.74
C ASP A 110 -5.98 6.55 -21.52
N GLY A 111 -5.30 7.42 -20.78
CA GLY A 111 -5.73 8.78 -20.46
C GLY A 111 -6.72 8.88 -19.30
N LYS A 112 -7.14 7.75 -18.71
CA LYS A 112 -7.97 7.80 -17.50
C LYS A 112 -7.13 8.26 -16.32
N SER A 113 -7.73 9.03 -15.42
CA SER A 113 -7.12 9.35 -14.14
C SER A 113 -7.97 8.84 -12.97
N CYS A 114 -7.28 8.43 -11.91
CA CYS A 114 -7.88 7.99 -10.65
C CYS A 114 -7.15 8.64 -9.49
N LEU A 115 -7.88 9.02 -8.45
CA LEU A 115 -7.31 9.49 -7.18
C LEU A 115 -7.07 8.30 -6.25
N TYR A 116 -5.91 8.27 -5.61
CA TYR A 116 -5.53 7.27 -4.62
C TYR A 116 -4.99 7.92 -3.34
N PRO A 117 -5.16 7.30 -2.16
CA PRO A 117 -5.92 6.09 -1.90
C PRO A 117 -7.44 6.30 -2.07
N ASP A 118 -8.15 5.24 -2.46
CA ASP A 118 -9.61 5.22 -2.48
C ASP A 118 -10.11 4.61 -1.17
N LEU A 119 -10.50 5.48 -0.23
CA LEU A 119 -10.99 5.11 1.10
C LEU A 119 -12.52 5.17 1.20
N SER A 120 -13.22 5.00 0.08
CA SER A 120 -14.68 4.97 0.06
C SER A 120 -15.22 3.84 0.96
N VAL A 121 -16.27 4.17 1.72
CA VAL A 121 -16.94 3.20 2.61
C VAL A 121 -17.82 2.29 1.77
N TYR A 122 -17.66 0.98 1.93
CA TYR A 122 -18.57 0.00 1.37
C TYR A 122 -19.73 -0.24 2.34
N SER A 123 -20.93 0.15 1.93
CA SER A 123 -22.17 -0.10 2.66
C SER A 123 -22.92 -1.27 2.04
N MET A 124 -23.41 -2.20 2.87
CA MET A 124 -24.33 -3.26 2.44
C MET A 124 -25.51 -3.35 3.40
N GLU A 125 -26.70 -3.54 2.86
CA GLU A 125 -27.91 -3.79 3.64
C GLU A 125 -28.13 -5.30 3.75
N VAL A 126 -28.40 -5.77 4.97
CA VAL A 126 -28.63 -7.19 5.26
C VAL A 126 -29.88 -7.31 6.13
N PRO A 127 -30.81 -8.23 5.80
CA PRO A 127 -31.96 -8.49 6.66
C PRO A 127 -31.51 -8.99 8.04
N LEU A 128 -32.09 -8.45 9.11
CA LEU A 128 -31.78 -8.88 10.47
C LEU A 128 -32.03 -10.38 10.68
N SER A 129 -33.08 -10.93 10.05
CA SER A 129 -33.40 -12.35 10.09
C SER A 129 -32.24 -13.22 9.58
N TYR A 130 -31.53 -12.80 8.54
CA TYR A 130 -30.38 -13.54 8.02
C TYR A 130 -29.25 -13.65 9.06
N ILE A 131 -29.01 -12.58 9.82
CA ILE A 131 -28.00 -12.55 10.88
C ILE A 131 -28.43 -13.47 12.04
N ILE A 132 -29.69 -13.34 12.48
CA ILE A 132 -30.28 -14.14 13.56
C ILE A 132 -30.21 -15.64 13.23
N ASP A 133 -30.66 -16.01 12.02
CA ASP A 133 -30.70 -17.40 11.57
C ASP A 133 -29.29 -18.00 11.42
N THR A 134 -28.31 -17.20 11.00
CA THR A 134 -26.93 -17.66 10.80
C THR A 134 -26.16 -17.78 12.12
N VAL A 135 -26.30 -16.81 13.02
CA VAL A 135 -25.53 -16.73 14.28
C VAL A 135 -26.22 -17.53 15.39
N GLY A 136 -27.54 -17.75 15.30
CA GLY A 136 -28.32 -18.50 16.29
C GLY A 136 -28.61 -17.71 17.58
N VAL A 137 -28.60 -16.38 17.51
CA VAL A 137 -28.87 -15.48 18.64
C VAL A 137 -30.18 -14.72 18.44
N SER A 138 -30.99 -14.61 19.49
CA SER A 138 -32.19 -13.77 19.48
C SER A 138 -31.78 -12.33 19.79
N LEU A 139 -31.75 -11.47 18.76
CA LEU A 139 -31.47 -10.04 18.91
C LEU A 139 -32.73 -9.23 18.61
N GLU A 140 -33.06 -8.28 19.49
CA GLU A 140 -34.07 -7.26 19.17
C GLU A 140 -33.42 -6.16 18.30
N ALA A 141 -34.22 -5.54 17.41
CA ALA A 141 -33.72 -4.67 16.36
C ALA A 141 -32.94 -3.43 16.85
N ASP A 142 -33.15 -3.00 18.10
CA ASP A 142 -32.47 -1.86 18.72
C ASP A 142 -31.03 -2.20 19.20
N GLU A 143 -30.76 -3.48 19.53
CA GLU A 143 -29.43 -3.94 19.97
C GLU A 143 -28.54 -4.39 18.80
N GLY A 144 -29.14 -4.85 17.70
CA GLY A 144 -28.42 -5.37 16.52
C GLY A 144 -27.58 -4.33 15.77
N GLY A 145 -28.04 -3.07 15.71
CA GLY A 145 -27.30 -1.97 15.08
C GLY A 145 -25.99 -1.65 15.81
N GLY A 146 -25.97 -1.77 17.14
CA GLY A 146 -24.77 -1.63 17.95
C GLY A 146 -23.76 -2.73 17.67
N MET A 147 -24.18 -4.01 17.75
CA MET A 147 -23.26 -5.15 17.59
C MET A 147 -22.56 -5.21 16.23
N VAL A 148 -23.26 -4.95 15.12
CA VAL A 148 -22.64 -4.94 13.78
C VAL A 148 -21.65 -3.77 13.65
N THR A 149 -21.95 -2.63 14.27
CA THR A 149 -21.01 -1.50 14.37
C THR A 149 -19.77 -1.87 15.19
N TYR A 150 -19.91 -2.66 16.27
CA TYR A 150 -18.79 -3.10 17.11
C TYR A 150 -17.84 -4.09 16.41
N VAL A 151 -18.33 -4.94 15.50
CA VAL A 151 -17.46 -5.85 14.73
C VAL A 151 -16.55 -5.08 13.76
N LEU A 152 -17.04 -3.97 13.19
CA LEU A 152 -16.19 -3.02 12.47
C LEU A 152 -15.32 -2.16 13.41
N ALA A 153 -15.73 -1.95 14.67
CA ALA A 153 -14.95 -1.22 15.67
C ALA A 153 -13.82 -2.05 16.32
N LEU A 154 -13.73 -3.37 16.10
CA LEU A 154 -12.67 -4.23 16.67
C LEU A 154 -11.25 -3.99 16.07
N LEU A 155 -11.10 -3.00 15.19
CA LEU A 155 -9.79 -2.50 14.73
C LEU A 155 -9.42 -1.11 15.27
N PHE A 156 -10.22 -0.52 16.17
CA PHE A 156 -9.82 0.66 16.91
C PHE A 156 -9.29 0.28 18.29
N CYS A 157 -7.97 0.35 18.44
CA CYS A 157 -7.34 0.42 19.76
C CYS A 157 -7.95 1.60 20.54
N TRP A 158 -8.73 1.26 21.56
CA TRP A 158 -9.03 2.17 22.66
C TRP A 158 -7.71 2.42 23.40
N SER A 159 -7.21 3.65 23.35
CA SER A 159 -6.27 4.16 24.35
C SER A 159 -7.10 4.96 25.33
N GLU A 160 -7.59 4.31 26.38
CA GLU A 160 -7.96 5.06 27.58
C GLU A 160 -6.67 5.51 28.29
N ASN A 161 -6.71 6.74 28.77
CA ASN A 161 -5.69 7.35 29.62
C ASN A 161 -5.80 6.79 31.05
#